data_AF-A0A7W0RG87-F1
#
_entry.id   AF-A0A7W0RG87-F1
#
_cell.length_a   1.000
_cell.length_b   1.000
_cell.length_c   1.000
_cell.angle_alpha   90.00
_cell.angle_beta   90.00
_cell.angle_gamma   90.00
#
_symmetry.space_group_name_H-M   'P 1'
#
loop_
_entity.id
_entity.type
_entity.pdbx_description
1 polymer ?
#
loop_
_entity_poly.entity_id
_entity_poly.type
_entity_poly.pdbx_seq_one_letter_code
_entity_poly.pdbx_strand_id
1 'polypeptide(L)'
;MNDDPIRTLLTSVEPSGFIDRTPGTVALLRSRVEAAGGDPDAVALWVKAHGGHLDRTPRYLRRGLGPRPRQSESSGQEFYVVPTEALAQAS
;
A
#
# COMPACT_ATOMS: atom_id res chain seq x y z
N MET A 1 -25.85 -8.20 -1.17
CA MET A 1 -24.66 -8.54 -1.96
C MET A 1 -24.11 -7.25 -2.57
N ASN A 2 -23.49 -6.39 -1.75
CA ASN A 2 -22.58 -5.38 -2.26
C ASN A 2 -21.19 -6.01 -2.13
N ASP A 3 -20.91 -6.90 -3.07
CA ASP A 3 -19.61 -7.54 -3.22
C ASP A 3 -18.69 -6.45 -3.76
N ASP A 4 -17.95 -5.81 -2.87
CA ASP A 4 -17.04 -4.73 -3.23
C ASP A 4 -15.75 -5.39 -3.74
N PRO A 5 -15.55 -5.52 -5.07
CA PRO A 5 -14.53 -6.41 -5.62
C PRO A 5 -13.12 -5.95 -5.24
N ILE A 6 -12.95 -4.63 -5.07
CA ILE A 6 -11.70 -4.03 -4.61
C ILE A 6 -11.43 -4.44 -3.17
N ARG A 7 -12.45 -4.42 -2.30
CA ARG A 7 -12.30 -4.88 -0.92
C ARG A 7 -11.90 -6.36 -0.87
N THR A 8 -12.58 -7.22 -1.62
CA THR A 8 -12.25 -8.66 -1.70
C THR A 8 -10.81 -8.87 -2.15
N LEU A 9 -10.36 -8.11 -3.15
CA LEU A 9 -8.98 -8.12 -3.61
C LEU A 9 -8.01 -7.67 -2.51
N LEU A 10 -8.28 -6.54 -1.85
CA LEU A 10 -7.43 -6.01 -0.77
C LEU A 10 -7.35 -6.96 0.43
N THR A 11 -8.42 -7.70 0.74
CA THR A 11 -8.40 -8.74 1.78
C THR A 11 -7.62 -9.99 1.37
N SER A 12 -7.50 -10.27 0.07
CA SER A 12 -6.68 -11.36 -0.46
C SER A 12 -5.19 -11.00 -0.52
N VAL A 13 -4.85 -9.72 -0.50
CA VAL A 13 -3.47 -9.26 -0.55
C VAL A 13 -2.89 -9.25 0.86
N GLU A 14 -1.72 -9.87 1.02
CA GLU A 14 -1.04 -9.91 2.32
C GLU A 14 -0.57 -8.50 2.72
N PRO A 15 -1.03 -7.97 3.87
CA PRO A 15 -0.63 -6.65 4.35
C PRO A 15 0.85 -6.64 4.77
N SER A 16 1.52 -5.54 4.46
CA SER A 16 2.92 -5.32 4.80
C SER A 16 3.04 -4.67 6.18
N GLY A 17 3.05 -5.48 7.24
CA GLY A 17 3.22 -5.02 8.63
C GLY A 17 4.58 -4.40 8.99
N PHE A 18 5.46 -4.23 7.99
CA PHE A 18 6.79 -3.62 8.14
C PHE A 18 6.87 -2.18 7.61
N ILE A 19 5.88 -1.71 6.85
CA ILE A 19 5.95 -0.41 6.14
C ILE A 19 5.24 0.68 6.93
N ASP A 20 3.99 0.44 7.33
CA ASP A 20 3.22 1.34 8.18
C ASP A 20 2.60 0.52 9.31
N ARG A 21 2.81 0.96 10.55
CA ARG A 21 2.31 0.30 11.76
C ARG A 21 1.28 1.17 12.48
N THR A 22 0.64 2.10 11.77
CA THR A 22 -0.39 2.94 12.37
C THR A 22 -1.55 2.05 12.84
N PRO A 23 -1.87 2.05 14.14
CA PRO A 23 -2.92 1.20 14.68
C PRO A 23 -4.26 1.54 14.01
N GLY A 24 -5.01 0.51 13.63
CA GLY A 24 -6.29 0.67 12.91
C GLY A 24 -6.16 0.89 11.40
N THR A 25 -4.96 0.75 10.83
CA THR A 25 -4.73 0.76 9.38
C THR A 25 -3.84 -0.40 8.94
N VAL A 26 -3.93 -0.77 7.67
CA VAL A 26 -3.05 -1.74 7.02
C VAL A 26 -2.37 -1.11 5.82
N ALA A 27 -1.07 -1.35 5.68
CA ALA A 27 -0.32 -1.00 4.49
C ALA A 27 -0.33 -2.15 3.48
N LEU A 28 -0.74 -1.88 2.25
CA LEU A 28 -0.78 -2.82 1.13
C LEU A 28 0.14 -2.31 0.02
N LEU A 29 1.18 -3.07 -0.30
CA LEU A 29 2.10 -2.69 -1.38
C LEU A 29 1.38 -2.63 -2.72
N ARG A 30 1.58 -1.54 -3.47
CA ARG A 30 1.01 -1.36 -4.81
C ARG A 30 1.36 -2.53 -5.73
N SER A 31 2.62 -2.96 -5.72
CA SER A 31 3.07 -4.10 -6.52
C SER A 31 2.39 -5.41 -6.17
N ARG A 32 1.94 -5.61 -4.91
CA ARG A 32 1.18 -6.80 -4.52
C ARG A 32 -0.27 -6.72 -4.99
N VAL A 33 -0.86 -5.53 -4.94
CA VAL A 33 -2.21 -5.27 -5.49
C VAL A 33 -2.22 -5.50 -7.00
N GLU A 34 -1.23 -4.97 -7.73
CA GLU A 34 -1.09 -5.18 -9.17
C GLU A 34 -0.86 -6.67 -9.50
N ALA A 35 -0.04 -7.38 -8.70
CA ALA A 35 0.17 -8.82 -8.85
C ALA A 35 -1.10 -9.66 -8.58
N ALA A 36 -2.01 -9.15 -7.75
CA ALA A 36 -3.33 -9.76 -7.52
C ALA A 36 -4.36 -9.41 -8.61
N GLY A 37 -3.96 -8.66 -9.65
CA GLY A 37 -4.84 -8.22 -10.73
C GLY A 37 -5.65 -6.97 -10.40
N GLY A 38 -5.28 -6.23 -9.36
CA GLY A 38 -5.95 -5.00 -8.96
C GLY A 38 -5.53 -3.82 -9.81
N ASP A 39 -6.51 -3.03 -10.25
CA ASP A 39 -6.26 -1.78 -10.95
C ASP A 39 -5.79 -0.70 -9.94
N PRO A 40 -4.58 -0.13 -10.09
CA PRO A 40 -4.02 0.76 -9.09
C PRO A 40 -4.79 2.07 -8.95
N ASP A 41 -5.35 2.61 -10.03
CA ASP A 41 -6.14 3.84 -10.02
C ASP A 41 -7.50 3.61 -9.33
N ALA A 42 -8.18 2.51 -9.66
CA ALA A 42 -9.44 2.13 -9.01
C ALA A 42 -9.23 1.85 -7.51
N VAL A 43 -8.15 1.14 -7.16
CA VAL A 43 -7.78 0.89 -5.75
C VAL A 43 -7.48 2.21 -5.04
N ALA A 44 -6.70 3.11 -5.64
CA ALA A 44 -6.40 4.41 -5.04
C ALA A 44 -7.67 5.23 -4.77
N LEU A 45 -8.62 5.24 -5.71
CA LEU A 45 -9.91 5.91 -5.56
C LEU A 45 -10.73 5.28 -4.44
N TRP A 46 -10.80 3.94 -4.39
CA TRP A 46 -11.52 3.22 -3.34
C TRP A 46 -10.91 3.50 -1.96
N VAL A 47 -9.59 3.39 -1.84
CA VAL A 47 -8.85 3.64 -0.60
C VAL A 47 -9.11 5.07 -0.11
N LYS A 48 -9.05 6.06 -1.01
CA LYS A 48 -9.35 7.46 -0.68
C LYS A 48 -10.81 7.67 -0.27
N ALA A 49 -11.75 7.02 -0.95
CA ALA A 49 -13.18 7.09 -0.61
C ALA A 49 -13.48 6.50 0.78
N HIS A 50 -12.68 5.54 1.23
CA HIS A 50 -12.81 4.88 2.53
C HIS A 50 -11.89 5.47 3.61
N GLY A 51 -11.35 6.67 3.41
CA GLY A 51 -10.54 7.38 4.40
C GLY A 51 -9.07 6.94 4.49
N GLY A 52 -8.63 6.09 3.58
CA GLY A 52 -7.22 5.75 3.38
C GLY A 52 -6.50 6.70 2.43
N HIS A 53 -5.22 6.41 2.17
CA HIS A 53 -4.42 7.17 1.21
C HIS A 53 -3.32 6.32 0.59
N LEU A 54 -2.82 6.74 -0.57
CA LEU A 54 -1.60 6.18 -1.15
C LEU A 54 -0.40 6.95 -0.57
N ASP A 55 0.55 6.21 -0.01
CA ASP A 55 1.80 6.73 0.49
C ASP A 55 2.99 6.07 -0.22
N ARG A 56 4.19 6.64 -0.05
CA ARG A 56 5.40 6.18 -0.71
C ARG A 56 6.54 6.19 0.28
N THR A 57 7.20 5.04 0.39
CA THR A 57 8.38 4.94 1.25
C THR A 57 9.43 5.96 0.79
N PRO A 58 9.94 6.79 1.72
CA PRO A 58 10.94 7.79 1.36
C PRO A 58 12.16 7.07 0.80
N ARG A 59 12.69 7.57 -0.32
CA ARG A 59 13.97 7.10 -0.85
C ARG A 59 15.04 7.41 0.19
N TYR A 60 15.45 6.42 0.97
CA TYR A 60 16.62 6.55 1.82
C TYR A 60 17.85 6.67 0.93
N LEU A 61 18.24 7.91 0.61
CA LEU A 61 19.58 8.22 0.16
C LEU A 61 20.51 7.92 1.34
N ARG A 62 21.02 6.69 1.43
CA ARG A 62 22.22 6.45 2.23
C ARG A 62 23.29 7.35 1.64
N ARG A 63 23.55 8.48 2.30
CA ARG A 63 24.67 9.37 2.00
C ARG A 63 25.94 8.62 2.40
N GLY A 64 26.35 7.67 1.55
CA GLY A 64 27.63 7.01 1.68
C GLY A 64 28.71 8.07 1.52
N LEU A 65 29.51 8.27 2.56
CA LEU A 65 30.77 9.02 2.53
C LEU A 65 31.81 8.25 1.70
N GLY A 66 31.55 8.08 0.41
CA GLY A 66 32.41 7.36 -0.53
C GLY A 66 32.15 7.78 -1.98
N PRO A 67 33.17 7.77 -2.87
CA PRO A 67 33.17 8.53 -4.12
C PRO A 67 32.18 8.08 -5.19
N ARG A 68 31.36 7.05 -4.98
CA ARG A 68 30.26 6.68 -5.89
C ARG A 68 29.10 6.08 -5.09
N PRO A 69 27.99 6.80 -4.89
CA PRO A 69 26.77 6.15 -4.46
C PRO A 69 26.35 5.22 -5.60
N ARG A 70 26.51 3.90 -5.41
CA ARG A 70 25.77 2.93 -6.22
C ARG A 70 24.31 3.27 -5.96
N GLN A 71 23.64 3.88 -6.93
CA GLN A 71 22.20 4.00 -6.93
C GLN A 71 21.65 2.58 -7.00
N SER A 72 21.62 1.86 -5.88
CA SER A 72 20.57 0.88 -5.70
C SER A 72 19.32 1.73 -5.63
N GLU A 73 18.69 1.89 -6.79
CA GLU A 73 17.31 2.31 -6.91
C GLU A 73 16.47 1.28 -6.14
N SER A 74 16.49 1.35 -4.82
CA SER A 74 15.34 0.95 -4.03
C SER A 74 14.27 1.96 -4.41
N SER A 75 13.65 1.72 -5.57
CA SER A 75 12.49 2.45 -6.06
C SER A 75 11.55 2.55 -4.88
N GLY A 76 11.37 3.76 -4.33
CA GLY A 76 10.54 3.95 -3.14
C GLY A 76 9.20 3.27 -3.40
N GLN A 77 8.94 2.19 -2.66
CA GLN A 77 7.77 1.36 -2.82
C GLN A 77 6.55 2.18 -2.47
N GLU A 78 5.60 2.23 -3.39
CA GLU A 78 4.27 2.80 -3.20
C GLU A 78 3.40 1.78 -2.48
N PHE A 79 2.64 2.25 -1.49
CA PHE A 79 1.75 1.41 -0.70
C PHE A 79 0.48 2.17 -0.35
N TYR A 80 -0.63 1.45 -0.30
CA TYR A 80 -1.92 1.95 0.13
C TYR A 80 -2.06 1.77 1.63
N VAL A 81 -2.41 2.83 2.34
CA VAL A 81 -2.79 2.80 3.74
C VAL A 81 -4.30 2.76 3.80
N VAL A 82 -4.84 1.63 4.28
CA VAL A 82 -6.29 1.37 4.32
C VAL A 82 -6.73 1.18 5.77
N PRO A 83 -7.77 1.88 6.25
CA PRO A 83 -8.33 1.63 7.57
C PRO A 83 -8.82 0.19 7.69
N THR A 84 -8.48 -0.49 8.79
CA THR A 84 -8.97 -1.85 9.05
C THR A 84 -10.48 -1.90 9.13
N GLU A 85 -11.12 -0.82 9.59
CA GLU A 85 -12.58 -0.69 9.61
C GLU A 85 -13.18 -0.76 8.21
N ALA A 86 -12.56 -0.11 7.21
CA ALA A 86 -13.01 -0.18 5.82
C ALA A 86 -12.93 -1.61 5.26
N LEU A 87 -11.95 -2.39 5.69
CA LEU A 87 -11.84 -3.82 5.36
C LEU A 87 -12.78 -4.70 6.19
N ALA A 88 -13.17 -4.25 7.40
CA ALA A 88 -13.98 -4.99 8.36
C ALA A 88 -15.49 -4.70 8.30
N GLN A 89 -15.95 -3.61 7.67
CA GLN A 89 -17.38 -3.25 7.53
C GLN A 89 -18.17 -4.22 6.62
N ALA A 90 -18.25 -5.49 7.01
CA ALA A 90 -19.28 -6.44 6.62
C ALA A 90 -19.87 -6.93 7.94
N SER A 91 -20.73 -6.10 8.54
CA SER A 91 -21.58 -6.46 9.67
C SER A 91 -22.94 -5.85 9.44
#